data_AF-A0A7D4QEI2-F1
#
_entry.id   AF-A0A7D4QEI2-F1
#
_cell.length_a   1.000
_cell.length_b   1.000
_cell.length_c   1.000
_cell.angle_alpha   90.00
_cell.angle_beta   90.00
_cell.angle_gamma   90.00
#
_symmetry.space_group_name_H-M   'P 1'
#
loop_
_entity.id
_entity.type
_entity.pdbx_description
1 polymer ?
#
loop_
_entity_poly.entity_id
_entity_poly.type
_entity_poly.pdbx_seq_one_letter_code
_entity_poly.pdbx_strand_id
1 'polypeptide(L)'
;MPQTETGTEPTGTGARTVARILFFVAAAIALLTTVLYVAPGDRVDFDVSELTRQRTSAIAHAAMWASLTVSFVVAGIRGAWGTVSTVFAVIAGGCFAYHLYAVYFWGGAWPW
;
A
#
# COMPACT_ATOMS: atom_id res chain seq x y z
N MET A 1 44.09 -37.16 13.74
CA MET A 1 43.70 -35.74 13.64
C MET A 1 42.57 -35.63 12.61
N PRO A 2 41.30 -35.43 13.00
CA PRO A 2 40.24 -35.09 12.06
C PRO A 2 40.00 -33.57 12.08
N GLN A 3 39.92 -32.96 10.90
CA GLN A 3 39.56 -31.56 10.71
C GLN A 3 38.05 -31.43 10.80
N THR A 4 37.57 -30.76 11.85
CA THR A 4 36.17 -30.35 12.02
C THR A 4 35.86 -29.20 11.07
N GLU A 5 34.95 -29.45 10.13
CA GLU A 5 34.35 -28.46 9.25
C GLU A 5 33.63 -27.39 10.09
N THR A 6 34.17 -26.18 10.09
CA THR A 6 33.52 -24.99 10.63
C THR A 6 32.41 -24.57 9.68
N GLY A 7 31.19 -25.01 9.98
CA GLY A 7 29.98 -24.54 9.31
C GLY A 7 29.86 -23.02 9.41
N THR A 8 29.90 -22.35 8.27
CA THR A 8 29.53 -20.96 8.15
C THR A 8 28.03 -20.87 7.95
N GLU A 9 27.29 -20.70 9.05
CA GLU A 9 25.91 -20.22 9.00
C GLU A 9 25.87 -18.70 9.20
N PRO A 10 25.89 -17.87 8.14
CA PRO A 10 25.55 -16.46 8.23
C PRO A 10 24.17 -16.18 7.62
N THR A 11 23.13 -16.94 7.95
CA THR A 11 21.83 -16.82 7.26
C THR A 11 20.84 -15.88 7.96
N GLY A 12 20.96 -15.65 9.28
CA GLY A 12 19.97 -14.87 10.04
C GLY A 12 20.02 -13.35 9.83
N THR A 13 21.22 -12.77 9.75
CA THR A 13 21.42 -11.30 9.67
C THR A 13 21.20 -10.77 8.26
N GLY A 14 21.61 -11.53 7.24
CA GLY A 14 21.41 -11.20 5.83
C GLY A 14 19.94 -11.17 5.45
N ALA A 15 19.19 -12.23 5.80
CA ALA A 15 17.76 -12.33 5.49
C ALA A 15 16.93 -11.18 6.10
N ARG A 16 17.23 -10.78 7.35
CA ARG A 16 16.54 -9.66 8.01
C ARG A 16 16.83 -8.32 7.33
N THR A 17 18.04 -8.14 6.81
CA THR A 17 18.44 -6.92 6.08
C THR A 17 17.73 -6.83 4.73
N VAL A 18 17.67 -7.93 3.99
CA VAL A 18 16.93 -8.01 2.72
C VAL A 18 15.45 -7.72 2.94
N ALA A 19 14.83 -8.32 3.96
CA ALA A 19 13.43 -8.06 4.30
C ALA A 19 13.15 -6.58 4.59
N ARG A 20 14.02 -5.91 5.35
CA ARG A 20 13.92 -4.46 5.62
C ARG A 20 13.95 -3.63 4.34
N ILE A 21 14.88 -3.92 3.44
CA ILE A 21 15.01 -3.21 2.16
C ILE A 21 13.72 -3.38 1.34
N LEU A 22 13.22 -4.62 1.22
CA LEU A 22 11.99 -4.90 0.47
C LEU A 22 10.79 -4.14 1.03
N PHE A 23 10.66 -4.03 2.36
CA PHE A 23 9.60 -3.24 2.98
C PHE A 23 9.73 -1.75 2.66
N PHE A 24 10.92 -1.17 2.70
CA PHE A 24 11.10 0.24 2.33
C PHE A 24 10.86 0.50 0.84
N VAL A 25 11.25 -0.43 -0.04
CA VAL A 25 10.93 -0.35 -1.47
C VAL A 25 9.41 -0.36 -1.69
N ALA A 26 8.70 -1.28 -1.04
CA ALA A 26 7.24 -1.35 -1.10
C ALA A 26 6.58 -0.05 -0.55
N ALA A 27 7.11 0.50 0.54
CA ALA A 27 6.64 1.77 1.09
C ALA A 27 6.82 2.94 0.12
N ALA A 28 7.98 3.01 -0.55
CA ALA A 28 8.28 4.06 -1.52
C ALA A 28 7.35 3.99 -2.74
N ILE A 29 7.08 2.77 -3.24
CA ILE A 29 6.12 2.57 -4.35
C ILE A 29 4.71 3.01 -3.92
N ALA A 30 4.25 2.59 -2.74
CA ALA A 30 2.94 2.99 -2.24
C ALA A 30 2.83 4.51 -2.02
N LEU A 31 3.91 5.15 -1.55
CA LEU A 31 3.96 6.60 -1.37
C LEU A 31 3.89 7.32 -2.73
N LEU A 32 4.67 6.85 -3.71
CA LEU A 32 4.65 7.39 -5.07
C LEU A 32 3.23 7.33 -5.66
N THR A 33 2.56 6.17 -5.55
CA THR A 33 1.18 6.03 -6.05
C THR A 33 0.20 6.94 -5.32
N THR A 34 0.36 7.11 -3.99
CA THR A 34 -0.43 8.08 -3.22
C THR A 34 -0.27 9.49 -3.80
N VAL A 35 0.97 9.93 -4.02
CA VAL A 35 1.27 11.27 -4.57
C VAL A 35 0.66 11.44 -5.96
N LEU A 36 0.80 10.44 -6.83
CA LEU A 36 0.23 10.47 -8.18
C LEU A 36 -1.30 10.59 -8.18
N TYR A 37 -1.98 10.02 -7.20
CA TYR A 37 -3.44 10.11 -7.08
C TYR A 37 -3.94 11.40 -6.42
N VAL A 38 -3.13 12.03 -5.55
CA VAL A 38 -3.48 13.30 -4.90
C VAL A 38 -3.13 14.51 -5.78
N ALA A 39 -2.14 14.37 -6.66
CA ALA A 39 -1.64 15.44 -7.52
C ALA A 39 -2.48 15.86 -8.76
N PRO A 40 -3.49 15.13 -9.28
CA PRO A 40 -4.18 15.57 -10.50
C PRO A 40 -5.01 16.84 -10.25
N GLY A 41 -4.47 17.95 -10.76
CA GLY A 41 -4.98 19.30 -10.62
C GLY A 41 -5.89 19.77 -11.75
N ASP A 42 -6.47 18.89 -12.56
CA ASP A 42 -7.40 19.30 -13.61
C ASP A 42 -8.84 18.98 -13.25
N ARG A 43 -9.61 20.06 -13.03
CA ARG A 43 -11.04 20.01 -12.72
C ARG A 43 -11.78 20.11 -14.05
N VAL A 44 -12.26 18.99 -14.56
CA VAL A 44 -13.31 18.98 -15.58
C VAL A 44 -14.62 19.34 -14.86
N ASP A 45 -15.40 20.27 -15.42
CA ASP A 45 -16.68 20.68 -14.85
C ASP A 45 -17.69 19.53 -14.90
N PHE A 46 -17.83 18.82 -13.79
CA PHE A 46 -18.83 17.76 -13.62
C PHE A 46 -20.02 18.25 -12.78
N ASP A 47 -21.16 17.60 -12.96
CA ASP A 47 -22.33 17.76 -12.09
C ASP A 47 -21.95 17.48 -10.62
N VAL A 48 -22.51 18.24 -9.67
CA VAL A 48 -22.07 18.29 -8.26
C VAL A 48 -22.14 16.91 -7.58
N SER A 49 -23.12 16.10 -7.99
CA SER A 49 -23.29 14.72 -7.52
C SER A 49 -22.18 13.78 -8.00
N GLU A 50 -21.73 13.95 -9.25
CA GLU A 50 -20.68 13.15 -9.89
C GLU A 50 -19.29 13.59 -9.42
N LEU A 51 -19.10 14.90 -9.23
CA LEU A 51 -17.88 15.49 -8.68
C LEU A 51 -17.63 15.04 -7.23
N THR A 52 -18.70 14.91 -6.44
CA THR A 52 -18.60 14.37 -5.07
C THR A 52 -18.20 12.90 -5.09
N ARG A 53 -18.80 12.09 -5.96
CA ARG A 53 -18.47 10.66 -6.10
C ARG A 53 -17.03 10.41 -6.53
N GLN A 54 -16.59 11.10 -7.59
CA GLN A 54 -15.21 11.01 -8.06
C GLN A 54 -14.22 11.41 -6.97
N ARG A 55 -14.50 12.48 -6.22
CA ARG A 55 -13.65 12.90 -5.09
C ARG A 55 -13.62 11.87 -3.98
N THR A 56 -14.76 11.34 -3.54
CA THR A 56 -14.77 10.36 -2.45
C THR A 56 -14.06 9.07 -2.84
N SER A 57 -14.24 8.60 -4.08
CA SER A 57 -13.52 7.43 -4.60
C SER A 57 -12.02 7.66 -4.72
N ALA A 58 -11.59 8.83 -5.22
CA ALA A 58 -10.18 9.20 -5.31
C ALA A 58 -9.52 9.33 -3.93
N ILE A 59 -10.22 9.91 -2.96
CA ILE A 59 -9.76 10.01 -1.57
C ILE A 59 -9.60 8.62 -0.96
N ALA A 60 -10.57 7.71 -1.16
CA ALA A 60 -10.46 6.34 -0.67
C ALA A 60 -9.28 5.59 -1.29
N HIS A 61 -9.05 5.78 -2.59
CA HIS A 61 -7.91 5.18 -3.27
C HIS A 61 -6.58 5.73 -2.76
N ALA A 62 -6.47 7.06 -2.58
CA ALA A 62 -5.28 7.67 -1.97
C ALA A 62 -5.07 7.20 -0.52
N ALA A 63 -6.14 7.08 0.27
CA ALA A 63 -6.07 6.61 1.65
C ALA A 63 -5.63 5.14 1.76
N MET A 64 -6.01 4.29 0.80
CA MET A 64 -5.51 2.91 0.68
C MET A 64 -3.98 2.92 0.53
N TRP A 65 -3.46 3.65 -0.45
CA TRP A 65 -2.02 3.70 -0.72
C TRP A 65 -1.25 4.29 0.45
N ALA A 66 -1.76 5.35 1.07
CA ALA A 66 -1.17 5.94 2.28
C ALA A 66 -1.12 4.93 3.44
N SER A 67 -2.19 4.15 3.64
CA SER A 67 -2.24 3.12 4.68
C SER A 67 -1.24 1.98 4.41
N LEU A 68 -1.08 1.56 3.15
CA LEU A 68 -0.04 0.60 2.75
C LEU A 68 1.38 1.15 2.99
N THR A 69 1.63 2.42 2.65
CA THR A 69 2.91 3.06 2.96
C THR A 69 3.24 2.95 4.45
N VAL A 70 2.30 3.31 5.33
CA VAL A 70 2.51 3.20 6.78
C VAL A 70 2.74 1.76 7.21
N SER A 71 1.96 0.81 6.67
CA SER A 71 2.13 -0.63 6.95
C SER A 71 3.55 -1.12 6.65
N PHE A 72 4.06 -0.77 5.47
CA PHE A 72 5.38 -1.16 4.99
C PHE A 72 6.51 -0.42 5.72
N VAL A 73 6.36 0.87 6.04
CA VAL A 73 7.34 1.61 6.85
C VAL A 73 7.48 0.97 8.23
N VAL A 74 6.36 0.61 8.87
CA VAL A 74 6.39 -0.06 10.19
C VAL A 74 7.08 -1.42 10.09
N ALA A 75 6.78 -2.19 9.04
CA ALA A 75 7.43 -3.48 8.81
C ALA A 75 8.94 -3.33 8.54
N GLY A 76 9.34 -2.30 7.78
CA GLY A 76 10.72 -1.95 7.48
C GLY A 76 11.52 -1.54 8.71
N ILE A 77 10.96 -0.69 9.57
CA ILE A 77 11.60 -0.28 10.83
C ILE A 77 11.80 -1.50 11.74
N ARG A 78 10.78 -2.34 11.88
CA ARG A 78 10.85 -3.54 12.75
C ARG A 78 11.66 -4.68 12.13
N GLY A 79 11.82 -4.68 10.81
CA GLY A 79 12.40 -5.80 10.06
C GLY A 79 11.56 -7.07 10.08
N ALA A 80 10.27 -6.94 10.40
CA ALA A 80 9.32 -8.04 10.47
C ALA A 80 7.90 -7.49 10.29
N TRP A 81 7.04 -8.28 9.66
CA TRP A 81 5.61 -8.00 9.62
C TRP A 81 4.99 -8.26 10.99
N GLY A 82 4.13 -7.37 11.46
CA GLY A 82 3.50 -7.49 12.78
C GLY A 82 2.07 -6.95 12.82
N THR A 83 1.49 -6.92 14.02
CA THR A 83 0.11 -6.51 14.24
C THR A 83 -0.17 -5.10 13.73
N VAL A 84 0.73 -4.15 13.99
CA VAL A 84 0.56 -2.75 13.54
C VAL A 84 0.54 -2.67 12.01
N SER A 85 1.46 -3.33 11.31
CA SER A 85 1.44 -3.42 9.84
C SER A 85 0.16 -4.07 9.32
N THR A 86 -0.32 -5.10 10.01
CA THR A 86 -1.57 -5.79 9.66
C THR A 86 -2.77 -4.87 9.82
N VAL A 87 -2.87 -4.09 10.90
CA VAL A 87 -3.96 -3.11 11.10
C VAL A 87 -4.02 -2.12 9.95
N PHE A 88 -2.89 -1.54 9.56
CA PHE A 88 -2.85 -0.62 8.42
C PHE A 88 -3.16 -1.31 7.08
N ALA A 89 -2.75 -2.55 6.89
CA ALA A 89 -3.10 -3.32 5.70
C ALA A 89 -4.60 -3.63 5.63
N VAL A 90 -5.25 -3.90 6.77
CA VAL A 90 -6.72 -4.08 6.85
C VAL A 90 -7.45 -2.78 6.53
N ILE A 91 -6.99 -1.65 7.06
CA ILE A 91 -7.54 -0.32 6.71
C ILE A 91 -7.40 -0.09 5.21
N ALA A 92 -6.24 -0.37 4.62
CA ALA A 92 -6.03 -0.27 3.19
C ALA A 92 -7.00 -1.15 2.39
N GLY A 93 -7.21 -2.40 2.83
CA GLY A 93 -8.19 -3.32 2.25
C GLY A 93 -9.61 -2.77 2.31
N GLY A 94 -10.01 -2.15 3.43
CA GLY A 94 -11.31 -1.49 3.56
C GLY A 94 -11.46 -0.30 2.62
N CYS A 95 -10.45 0.56 2.51
CA CYS A 95 -10.41 1.67 1.56
C CYS A 95 -10.51 1.18 0.10
N PHE A 96 -9.80 0.10 -0.24
CA PHE A 96 -9.86 -0.52 -1.56
C PHE A 96 -11.22 -1.13 -1.87
N ALA A 97 -11.82 -1.86 -0.93
CA ALA A 97 -13.15 -2.42 -1.08
C ALA A 97 -14.20 -1.33 -1.30
N TYR A 98 -14.10 -0.22 -0.56
CA TYR A 98 -14.94 0.95 -0.79
C TYR A 98 -14.70 1.57 -2.16
N HIS A 99 -13.44 1.71 -2.59
CA HIS A 99 -13.11 2.22 -3.93
C HIS A 99 -13.70 1.33 -5.04
N LEU A 100 -13.56 0.01 -4.93
CA LEU A 100 -14.15 -0.94 -5.87
C LEU A 100 -15.68 -0.89 -5.86
N TYR A 101 -16.29 -0.82 -4.68
CA TYR A 101 -17.74 -0.61 -4.55
C TYR A 101 -18.17 0.67 -5.27
N ALA A 102 -17.43 1.75 -5.05
CA ALA A 102 -17.71 3.04 -5.67
C ALA A 102 -17.62 2.97 -7.20
N VAL A 103 -16.56 2.36 -7.74
CA VAL A 103 -16.39 2.20 -9.18
C VAL A 103 -17.45 1.26 -9.77
N TYR A 104 -17.74 0.14 -9.12
CA TYR A 104 -18.65 -0.89 -9.63
C TYR A 104 -20.12 -0.46 -9.60
N PHE A 105 -20.58 0.13 -8.48
CA PHE A 105 -21.98 0.48 -8.30
C PHE A 105 -22.31 1.91 -8.74
N TRP A 106 -21.35 2.83 -8.77
CA TRP A 106 -21.60 4.22 -9.20
C TRP A 106 -21.01 4.57 -10.56
N GLY A 107 -19.97 3.87 -11.03
CA GLY A 107 -19.42 4.04 -12.39
C GLY A 107 -20.28 3.44 -13.49
N GLY A 108 -21.61 3.46 -13.34
CA GLY A 108 -22.61 2.86 -14.22
C GLY A 108 -22.65 3.42 -15.63
N ALA A 109 -21.60 3.15 -16.41
CA ALA A 109 -21.54 3.23 -17.86
C ALA A 109 -20.95 1.91 -18.40
N TRP A 110 -21.53 0.77 -18.01
CA TRP A 110 -21.35 -0.48 -18.73
C TRP A 110 -22.69 -0.84 -19.40
N PRO A 111 -22.81 -0.65 -20.72
CA PRO A 111 -23.96 -1.12 -21.46
C PRO A 111 -23.83 -2.64 -21.59
N TRP A 112 -24.68 -3.38 -20.89
CA TRP A 112 -25.14 -4.68 -21.35
C TRP A 112 -26.66 -4.65 -21.49
#